data_AF-A0A0B4D136-F1
#
_entry.id   AF-A0A0B4D136-F1
#
_cell.length_a   1.000
_cell.length_b   1.000
_cell.length_c   1.000
_cell.angle_alpha   90.00
_cell.angle_beta   90.00
_cell.angle_gamma   90.00
#
_symmetry.space_group_name_H-M   'P 1'
#
loop_
_entity.id
_entity.type
_entity.pdbx_description
1 polymer ?
#
loop_
_entity_poly.entity_id
_entity_poly.type
_entity_poly.pdbx_seq_one_letter_code
_entity_poly.pdbx_strand_id
1 'polypeptide(L)'
;MPRQVIITTAVLVVLAALGGFWLGQRQVTLDASGVIEAVADAHVAQHGGDRSQCVGWPGEDGAVFYVRCAGILYAVDRWGSLSVVDQEGGI
;
A
#
# COMPACT_ATOMS: atom_id res chain seq x y z
N MET A 1 -24.73 32.74 -18.43
CA MET A 1 -23.50 32.29 -17.73
C MET A 1 -22.37 32.24 -18.75
N PRO A 2 -21.17 32.76 -18.45
CA PRO A 2 -20.06 32.75 -19.40
C PRO A 2 -19.67 31.31 -19.71
N ARG A 3 -19.53 30.97 -21.00
CA ARG A 3 -19.19 29.62 -21.47
C ARG A 3 -17.90 29.08 -20.82
N GLN A 4 -16.97 29.98 -20.49
CA GLN A 4 -15.74 29.68 -19.77
C GLN A 4 -16.01 29.10 -18.37
N VAL A 5 -16.97 29.67 -17.62
CA VAL A 5 -17.28 29.20 -16.26
C VAL A 5 -17.76 27.75 -16.30
N ILE A 6 -18.67 27.44 -17.23
CA ILE A 6 -19.23 26.08 -17.41
C ILE A 6 -18.14 25.07 -17.74
N ILE A 7 -17.21 25.43 -18.65
CA ILE A 7 -16.10 24.55 -19.03
C ILE A 7 -15.18 24.31 -17.82
N THR A 8 -14.84 25.35 -17.05
CA THR A 8 -13.98 25.20 -15.88
C THR A 8 -14.59 24.32 -14.79
N THR A 9 -15.88 24.49 -14.47
CA THR A 9 -16.55 23.62 -13.49
C THR A 9 -16.68 22.19 -14.00
N ALA A 10 -17.02 21.99 -15.27
CA ALA A 10 -17.11 20.65 -15.84
C ALA A 10 -15.75 19.91 -15.76
N VAL A 11 -14.65 20.59 -16.07
CA VAL A 11 -13.30 20.01 -15.96
C VAL A 11 -12.96 19.67 -14.50
N LEU A 12 -13.25 20.58 -13.55
CA LEU A 12 -12.99 20.32 -12.13
C LEU A 12 -13.79 19.14 -11.59
N VAL A 13 -15.06 19.01 -12.00
CA VAL A 13 -15.92 17.87 -11.61
C VAL A 13 -15.38 16.56 -12.18
N VAL A 14 -14.95 16.55 -13.44
CA VAL A 14 -14.35 15.35 -14.05
C VAL A 14 -13.04 14.98 -13.34
N LEU A 15 -12.17 15.94 -13.04
CA LEU A 15 -10.93 15.69 -12.31
C LEU A 15 -11.19 15.16 -10.89
N ALA A 16 -12.17 15.73 -10.18
CA ALA A 16 -12.56 15.26 -8.86
C ALA A 16 -13.14 13.83 -8.91
N ALA A 17 -13.96 13.52 -9.92
CA ALA A 17 -14.52 12.18 -10.11
C ALA A 17 -13.42 11.16 -10.42
N LEU A 18 -12.46 11.50 -11.30
CA LEU A 18 -11.31 10.66 -11.60
C LEU A 18 -10.41 10.46 -10.37
N GLY A 19 -10.15 11.53 -9.61
CA GLY A 19 -9.36 11.47 -8.38
C GLY A 19 -10.03 10.60 -7.31
N GLY A 20 -11.33 10.77 -7.10
CA GLY A 20 -12.12 9.96 -6.16
C GLY A 20 -12.20 8.49 -6.59
N PHE A 21 -12.39 8.22 -7.88
CA PHE A 21 -12.40 6.87 -8.42
C PHE A 21 -11.04 6.17 -8.27
N TRP A 22 -9.95 6.87 -8.57
CA TRP A 22 -8.60 6.34 -8.45
C TRP A 22 -8.22 6.05 -6.99
N LEU A 23 -8.56 6.94 -6.06
CA LEU A 23 -8.37 6.73 -4.62
C LEU A 23 -9.25 5.60 -4.08
N GLY A 24 -10.50 5.50 -4.55
CA GLY A 24 -11.41 4.43 -4.19
C GLY A 24 -10.92 3.05 -4.64
N GLN A 25 -10.39 2.94 -5.86
CA GLN A 25 -9.79 1.69 -6.34
C GLN A 25 -8.56 1.28 -5.51
N ARG A 26 -7.74 2.23 -5.06
CA ARG A 26 -6.59 1.97 -4.19
C ARG A 26 -7.00 1.39 -2.82
N GLN A 27 -8.15 1.78 -2.28
CA GLN A 27 -8.67 1.22 -1.02
C GLN A 27 -9.27 -0.18 -1.20
N VAL A 28 -9.95 -0.45 -2.31
CA VAL A 28 -10.58 -1.76 -2.59
C VAL A 28 -9.54 -2.87 -2.79
N THR A 29 -8.30 -2.52 -3.17
CA THR A 29 -7.22 -3.48 -3.43
C THR A 29 -6.24 -3.71 -2.29
N LEU A 30 -6.46 -3.11 -1.10
CA LEU A 30 -5.74 -3.51 0.11
C LEU A 30 -6.29 -4.85 0.65
N ASP A 31 -6.43 -5.83 -0.24
CA ASP A 31 -6.70 -7.20 0.17
C ASP A 31 -5.46 -7.70 0.91
N ALA A 32 -5.65 -8.18 2.14
CA ALA A 32 -4.55 -8.55 3.04
C ALA A 32 -3.56 -9.51 2.36
N SER A 33 -4.09 -10.42 1.53
CA SER A 33 -3.35 -11.37 0.71
C SER A 33 -2.40 -10.70 -0.29
N GLY A 34 -2.87 -9.65 -0.98
CA GLY A 34 -2.09 -8.92 -1.98
C GLY A 34 -0.96 -8.09 -1.37
N VAL A 35 -1.19 -7.54 -0.18
CA VAL A 35 -0.13 -6.83 0.57
C VAL A 35 0.97 -7.80 0.98
N ILE A 36 0.61 -8.97 1.51
CA ILE A 36 1.58 -10.00 1.92
C ILE A 36 2.43 -10.46 0.74
N GLU A 37 1.81 -10.78 -0.40
CA GLU A 37 2.54 -11.24 -1.59
C GLU A 37 3.47 -10.15 -2.15
N ALA A 38 3.03 -8.88 -2.16
CA ALA A 38 3.85 -7.76 -2.61
C ALA A 38 5.07 -7.52 -1.71
N VAL A 39 4.91 -7.65 -0.39
CA VAL A 39 6.04 -7.57 0.55
C VAL A 39 6.96 -8.79 0.41
N ALA A 40 6.40 -9.98 0.23
CA ALA A 40 7.18 -11.19 -0.02
C ALA A 40 8.05 -11.05 -1.28
N ASP A 41 7.49 -10.51 -2.37
CA ASP A 41 8.22 -10.24 -3.61
C ASP A 41 9.35 -9.24 -3.40
N ALA A 42 9.09 -8.15 -2.68
CA ALA A 42 10.10 -7.16 -2.35
C ALA A 42 11.23 -7.73 -1.47
N HIS A 43 10.87 -8.57 -0.49
CA HIS A 43 11.83 -9.22 0.39
C HIS A 43 12.71 -10.22 -0.36
N VAL A 44 12.12 -11.09 -1.19
CA VAL A 44 12.86 -12.05 -2.02
C VAL A 44 13.78 -11.34 -3.01
N ALA A 45 13.33 -10.23 -3.62
CA ALA A 45 14.15 -9.45 -4.54
C ALA A 45 15.38 -8.81 -3.87
N GLN A 46 15.27 -8.42 -2.59
CA GLN A 46 16.34 -7.71 -1.89
C GLN A 46 17.28 -8.64 -1.09
N HIS A 47 16.74 -9.69 -0.46
CA HIS A 47 17.47 -10.53 0.50
C HIS A 47 17.64 -11.98 0.02
N GLY A 48 16.86 -12.40 -0.98
CA GLY A 48 16.74 -13.82 -1.35
C GLY A 48 15.98 -14.61 -0.28
N GLY A 49 15.13 -15.56 -0.71
CA GLY A 49 14.32 -16.34 0.23
C GLY A 49 13.10 -16.98 -0.42
N ASP A 50 12.27 -17.63 0.40
CA ASP A 50 11.01 -18.23 -0.01
C ASP A 50 9.82 -17.35 0.42
N ARG A 51 8.91 -17.09 -0.51
CA ARG A 51 7.69 -16.29 -0.28
C ARG A 51 6.81 -16.92 0.80
N SER A 52 6.85 -18.24 0.93
CA SER A 52 6.05 -19.00 1.90
C SER A 52 6.38 -18.69 3.37
N GLN A 53 7.52 -18.06 3.63
CA GLN A 53 7.95 -17.67 4.97
C GLN A 53 7.41 -16.30 5.41
N CYS A 54 6.70 -15.60 4.53
CA CYS A 54 6.10 -14.30 4.83
C CYS A 54 4.69 -14.48 5.39
N VAL A 55 4.46 -13.94 6.59
CA VAL A 55 3.16 -13.98 7.26
C VAL A 55 2.77 -12.55 7.61
N GLY A 56 1.53 -12.16 7.28
CA GLY A 56 1.02 -10.83 7.59
C GLY A 56 -0.22 -10.85 8.47
N TRP A 57 -0.39 -9.75 9.20
CA TRP A 57 -1.53 -9.50 10.07
C TRP A 57 -1.90 -8.01 10.03
N PRO A 58 -3.15 -7.65 10.38
CA PRO A 58 -3.58 -6.26 10.44
C PRO A 58 -2.73 -5.47 11.45
N GLY A 59 -2.33 -4.26 11.06
CA GLY A 59 -1.53 -3.37 11.90
C GLY A 59 -2.33 -2.56 12.91
N GLU A 60 -1.61 -2.05 13.91
CA GLU A 60 -2.07 -1.10 14.93
C GLU A 60 -1.20 0.16 14.91
N ASP A 61 -1.72 1.26 15.47
CA ASP A 61 -0.98 2.50 15.77
C ASP A 61 -0.26 3.21 14.60
N GLY A 62 -0.74 3.02 13.36
CA GLY A 62 -0.30 3.81 12.19
C GLY A 62 0.17 2.96 11.00
N ALA A 63 0.49 1.69 11.23
CA ALA A 63 0.62 0.69 10.17
C ALA A 63 -0.75 0.09 9.86
N VAL A 64 -1.07 -0.07 8.58
CA VAL A 64 -2.29 -0.76 8.15
C VAL A 64 -2.07 -2.27 8.12
N PHE A 65 -0.86 -2.71 7.80
CA PHE A 65 -0.46 -4.11 7.82
C PHE A 65 0.95 -4.27 8.35
N TYR A 66 1.18 -5.35 9.07
CA TYR A 66 2.53 -5.84 9.35
C TYR A 66 2.75 -7.14 8.58
N VAL A 67 3.96 -7.31 8.05
CA VAL A 67 4.39 -8.54 7.38
C VAL A 67 5.75 -8.93 7.93
N ARG A 68 5.86 -10.16 8.44
CA ARG A 68 7.12 -10.74 8.90
C ARG A 68 7.62 -11.76 7.89
N CYS A 69 8.84 -11.58 7.40
CA CYS A 69 9.51 -12.51 6.50
C CYS A 69 10.86 -12.91 7.11
N ALA A 70 11.06 -14.21 7.39
CA ALA A 70 12.35 -14.79 7.80
C ALA A 70 13.13 -14.07 8.94
N GLY A 71 12.46 -13.26 9.77
CA GLY A 71 13.07 -12.48 10.87
C GLY A 71 13.05 -10.96 10.69
N ILE A 72 12.63 -10.46 9.53
CA ILE A 72 12.45 -9.02 9.26
C ILE A 72 10.97 -8.66 9.39
N LEU A 73 10.66 -7.62 10.16
CA LEU A 73 9.32 -7.07 10.30
C LEU A 73 9.16 -5.82 9.43
N TYR A 74 8.23 -5.89 8.49
CA TYR A 74 7.83 -4.78 7.63
C TYR A 74 6.49 -4.21 8.09
N ALA A 75 6.41 -2.89 8.22
CA ALA A 75 5.15 -2.16 8.35
C ALA A 75 4.78 -1.51 7.02
N VAL A 76 3.51 -1.69 6.65
CA VAL A 76 2.91 -1.13 5.46
C VAL A 76 1.92 -0.03 5.86
N ASP A 77 2.09 1.16 5.30
CA ASP A 77 1.15 2.26 5.52
C ASP A 77 -0.07 2.17 4.59
N ARG A 78 -1.06 3.07 4.80
CA ARG A 78 -2.28 3.16 3.97
C ARG A 78 -2.03 3.57 2.51
N TRP A 79 -0.82 3.96 2.17
CA TRP A 79 -0.40 4.36 0.84
C TRP A 79 0.44 3.28 0.14
N GLY A 80 0.71 2.16 0.82
CA GLY A 80 1.52 1.05 0.32
C GLY A 80 3.02 1.25 0.46
N SER A 81 3.46 2.22 1.27
CA SER A 81 4.87 2.42 1.60
C SER A 81 5.33 1.36 2.60
N LEU A 82 6.54 0.84 2.39
CA LEU A 82 7.17 -0.18 3.21
C LEU A 82 8.22 0.46 4.12
N SER A 83 8.12 0.19 5.43
CA SER A 83 9.13 0.55 6.41
C SER A 83 9.57 -0.68 7.18
N VAL A 84 10.88 -0.84 7.37
CA VAL A 84 11.43 -1.90 8.21
C VAL A 84 11.33 -1.42 9.66
N VAL A 85 10.54 -2.13 10.48
CA VAL A 85 10.30 -1.76 11.89
C VAL A 85 11.29 -2.46 12.81
N ASP A 86 11.63 -3.71 12.50
CA ASP A 86 12.60 -4.47 13.27
C ASP A 86 13.28 -5.53 12.41
N GLN A 87 14.55 -5.79 12.68
CA GLN A 87 15.33 -6.86 12.08
C GLN A 87 15.81 -7.72 13.25
N GLU A 88 15.10 -8.82 13.55
CA GLU A 88 15.58 -9.82 14.52
C GLU A 88 16.77 -10.57 13.88
N GLY A 89 17.92 -9.89 13.84
CA GLY A 89 19.13 -10.34 13.15
C GLY A 89 20.32 -9.38 13.25
N GLY A 90 20.25 -8.36 14.11
CA GLY A 90 21.40 -7.53 14.47
C GLY A 90 22.35 -8.29 15.41
N ILE A 91 23.35 -8.95 14.82
CA ILE A 91 24.64 -9.24 15.49
C ILE A 91 25.61 -8.08 15.26
#